data_AF-A0A350QA82-F1
#
_entry.id   AF-A0A350QA82-F1
#
_cell.length_a   1.000
_cell.length_b   1.000
_cell.length_c   1.000
_cell.angle_alpha   90.00
_cell.angle_beta   90.00
_cell.angle_gamma   90.00
#
_symmetry.space_group_name_H-M   'P 1'
#
loop_
_entity.id
_entity.type
_entity.pdbx_description
1 polymer ?
#
loop_
_entity_poly.entity_id
_entity_poly.type
_entity_poly.pdbx_seq_one_letter_code
_entity_poly.pdbx_strand_id
1 'polypeptide(L)'
;YDTLKEHLKGQVSEDHREIFDLFAPPSDREPAETEAERIAPLLTHAAMKSTPLLDPLPFLDHLEPPVQLIHGRNDRLIPYTETLRLEAAFPEGKSIDTTITALMDHSEQGGRLANIGKEISEGVKLLRTLGRLLGTVYS
;
A
#
# COMPACT_ATOMS: atom_id res chain seq x y z
N TYR A 1 -7.27 13.70 24.15
CA TYR A 1 -6.57 12.47 23.75
C TYR A 1 -5.45 12.10 24.71
N ASP A 2 -4.74 13.07 25.31
CA ASP A 2 -3.55 12.77 26.13
C ASP A 2 -3.84 11.99 27.40
N THR A 3 -4.97 12.22 28.08
CA THR A 3 -5.37 11.42 29.25
C THR A 3 -5.52 9.92 28.92
N LEU A 4 -5.96 9.60 27.70
CA LEU A 4 -6.05 8.22 27.23
C LEU A 4 -4.65 7.64 26.92
N LYS A 5 -3.77 8.42 26.29
CA LYS A 5 -2.38 8.01 26.01
C LYS A 5 -1.62 7.70 27.30
N GLU A 6 -1.75 8.55 28.32
CA GLU A 6 -1.12 8.33 29.64
C GLU A 6 -1.68 7.08 30.34
N HIS A 7 -2.99 6.85 30.28
CA HIS A 7 -3.58 5.62 30.81
C HIS A 7 -3.03 4.37 30.11
N LEU A 8 -2.95 4.39 28.77
CA LEU A 8 -2.42 3.28 27.98
C LEU A 8 -0.94 3.05 28.24
N LYS A 9 -0.14 4.12 28.37
CA LYS A 9 1.28 4.04 28.75
C LYS A 9 1.47 3.36 30.10
N GLY A 10 0.57 3.60 31.06
CA GLY A 10 0.55 2.93 32.36
C GLY A 10 0.39 1.40 32.28
N GLN A 11 -0.15 0.87 31.18
CA GLN A 11 -0.33 -0.57 30.92
C GLN A 11 0.86 -1.19 30.16
N VAL A 12 1.81 -0.37 29.70
CA VAL A 12 3.00 -0.81 28.96
C VAL A 12 4.16 -1.00 29.93
N SER A 13 4.91 -2.09 29.74
CA SER A 13 6.14 -2.37 30.50
C SER A 13 7.15 -1.24 30.34
N GLU A 14 7.96 -0.99 31.37
CA GLU A 14 8.90 0.13 31.40
C GLU A 14 9.81 0.16 30.15
N ASP A 15 10.32 -1.00 29.75
CA ASP A 15 11.19 -1.20 28.57
C ASP A 15 10.54 -0.79 27.23
N HIS A 16 9.22 -0.69 27.16
CA HIS A 16 8.48 -0.36 25.94
C HIS A 16 7.86 1.05 25.94
N ARG A 17 7.99 1.79 27.05
CA ARG A 17 7.40 3.13 27.18
C ARG A 17 8.06 4.15 26.24
N GLU A 18 9.36 4.00 25.97
CA GLU A 18 10.07 4.85 24.99
C GLU A 18 9.44 4.74 23.60
N ILE A 19 9.20 3.51 23.13
CA ILE A 19 8.57 3.25 21.84
C ILE A 19 7.13 3.77 21.84
N PHE A 20 6.39 3.59 22.93
CA PHE A 20 5.02 4.12 23.05
C PHE A 20 4.99 5.65 22.88
N ASP A 21 5.87 6.38 23.57
CA ASP A 21 5.94 7.84 23.50
C ASP A 21 6.31 8.35 22.10
N LEU A 22 7.06 7.55 21.33
CA LEU A 22 7.39 7.88 19.95
C LEU A 22 6.18 7.84 19.02
N PHE A 23 5.34 6.82 19.14
CA PHE A 23 4.16 6.63 18.29
C PHE A 23 2.93 7.40 18.78
N ALA A 24 2.86 7.67 20.07
CA ALA A 24 1.77 8.39 20.71
C ALA A 24 2.29 9.54 21.57
N PRO A 25 3.05 10.50 21.00
CA PRO A 25 3.52 11.65 21.77
C PRO A 25 2.33 12.48 22.27
N PRO A 26 2.50 13.26 23.34
CA PRO A 26 1.52 14.28 23.74
C PRO A 26 1.11 15.15 22.56
N SER A 27 -0.15 15.58 22.53
CA SER A 27 -0.74 16.23 21.34
C SER A 27 -0.11 17.59 20.98
N ASP A 28 0.68 18.18 21.88
CA ASP A 28 1.46 19.42 21.69
C ASP A 28 2.89 19.16 21.22
N ARG A 29 3.27 17.91 20.99
CA ARG A 29 4.62 17.49 20.61
C ARG A 29 4.61 16.66 19.34
N GLU A 30 5.40 17.08 18.36
CA GLU A 30 5.76 16.24 17.23
C GLU A 30 7.06 15.47 17.51
N PRO A 31 7.22 14.23 17.01
CA PRO A 31 8.50 13.53 17.03
C PRO A 31 9.57 14.33 16.30
N ALA A 32 10.80 14.33 16.83
CA ALA A 32 11.92 14.94 16.12
C ALA A 32 12.24 14.14 14.84
N GLU A 33 12.55 14.83 13.75
CA GLU A 33 12.90 14.20 12.47
C GLU A 33 14.06 13.20 12.61
N THR A 34 15.09 13.56 13.38
CA THR A 34 16.24 12.69 13.67
C THR A 34 15.85 11.39 14.36
N GLU A 35 14.78 11.39 15.15
CA GLU A 35 14.29 10.20 15.83
C GLU A 35 13.47 9.31 14.88
N ALA A 36 12.70 9.92 13.98
CA ALA A 36 12.03 9.22 12.90
C ALA A 36 13.03 8.52 11.97
N GLU A 37 14.10 9.21 11.55
CA GLU A 37 15.18 8.65 10.73
C GLU A 37 15.88 7.47 11.41
N ARG A 38 16.07 7.53 12.74
CA ARG A 38 16.66 6.45 13.52
C ARG A 38 15.74 5.23 13.62
N ILE A 39 14.45 5.45 13.87
CA ILE A 39 13.52 4.37 14.22
C ILE A 39 12.91 3.70 12.98
N ALA A 40 12.66 4.44 11.90
CA ALA A 40 12.10 3.89 10.67
C ALA A 40 12.82 2.62 10.17
N PRO A 41 14.16 2.58 10.00
CA PRO A 41 14.84 1.37 9.54
C PRO A 41 14.75 0.21 10.54
N LEU A 42 14.71 0.50 11.84
CA LEU A 42 14.58 -0.52 12.89
C LEU A 42 13.18 -1.16 12.86
N LEU A 43 12.13 -0.35 12.68
CA LEU A 43 10.77 -0.84 12.50
C LEU A 43 10.64 -1.67 11.23
N THR A 44 11.19 -1.20 10.11
CA THR A 44 11.22 -1.97 8.86
C THR A 44 11.90 -3.32 9.09
N HIS A 45 13.08 -3.33 9.69
CA HIS A 45 13.81 -4.57 9.97
C HIS A 45 13.01 -5.52 10.88
N ALA A 46 12.42 -5.00 11.95
CA ALA A 46 11.62 -5.79 12.88
C ALA A 46 10.36 -6.38 12.19
N ALA A 47 9.66 -5.58 11.39
CA ALA A 47 8.49 -5.99 10.63
C ALA A 47 8.82 -7.08 9.60
N MET A 48 9.92 -6.93 8.86
CA MET A 48 10.38 -7.94 7.90
C MET A 48 10.76 -9.25 8.60
N LYS A 49 11.38 -9.17 9.78
CA LYS A 49 11.74 -10.36 10.56
C LYS A 49 10.52 -11.07 11.13
N SER A 50 9.53 -10.33 11.62
CA SER A 50 8.32 -10.90 12.24
C SER A 50 7.33 -11.42 11.21
N THR A 51 7.24 -10.74 10.06
CA THR A 51 6.25 -11.02 9.02
C THR A 51 6.92 -10.95 7.65
N PRO A 52 7.72 -11.98 7.28
CA PRO A 52 8.49 -11.96 6.04
C PRO A 52 7.65 -11.79 4.77
N LEU A 53 6.37 -12.19 4.81
CA LEU A 53 5.43 -12.05 3.68
C LEU A 53 4.94 -10.61 3.46
N LEU A 54 5.34 -9.64 4.30
CA LEU A 54 5.07 -8.22 4.05
C LEU A 54 5.86 -7.68 2.86
N ASP A 55 7.04 -8.24 2.57
CA ASP A 55 7.82 -7.90 1.39
C ASP A 55 7.67 -9.02 0.34
N PRO A 56 6.93 -8.76 -0.75
CA PRO A 56 6.76 -9.76 -1.81
C PRO A 56 8.01 -9.87 -2.71
N LEU A 57 8.93 -8.91 -2.66
CA LEU A 57 10.05 -8.82 -3.61
C LEU A 57 10.93 -10.08 -3.64
N PRO A 58 11.30 -10.70 -2.50
CA PRO A 58 12.11 -11.91 -2.50
C PRO A 58 11.42 -13.13 -3.15
N PHE A 59 10.12 -13.05 -3.42
CA PHE A 59 9.32 -14.18 -3.90
C PHE A 59 8.83 -14.03 -5.34
N LEU A 60 9.11 -12.91 -6.02
CA LEU A 60 8.59 -12.63 -7.37
C LEU A 60 9.07 -13.68 -8.40
N ASP A 61 10.30 -14.17 -8.25
CA ASP A 61 10.87 -15.21 -9.10
C ASP A 61 10.08 -16.53 -9.04
N HIS A 62 9.45 -16.80 -7.89
CA HIS A 62 8.69 -18.02 -7.64
C HIS A 62 7.25 -17.97 -8.18
N LEU A 63 6.78 -16.81 -8.65
CA LEU A 63 5.45 -16.69 -9.24
C LEU A 63 5.44 -17.28 -10.65
N GLU A 64 4.90 -18.49 -10.79
CA GLU A 64 4.73 -19.16 -12.09
C GLU A 64 3.58 -18.57 -12.94
N PRO A 65 2.40 -18.25 -12.37
CA PRO A 65 1.30 -17.72 -13.15
C PRO A 65 1.58 -16.29 -13.63
N PRO A 66 1.00 -15.88 -14.77
CA PRO A 66 0.99 -14.47 -15.16
C PRO A 66 0.35 -13.59 -14.08
N VAL A 67 0.95 -12.43 -13.85
CA VAL A 67 0.55 -11.50 -12.79
C VAL A 67 -0.15 -10.30 -13.41
N GLN A 68 -1.25 -9.88 -12.80
CA GLN A 68 -1.92 -8.64 -13.12
C GLN A 68 -1.93 -7.75 -11.88
N LEU A 69 -1.33 -6.57 -12.00
CA LEU A 69 -1.42 -5.53 -10.99
C LEU A 69 -2.54 -4.55 -11.37
N ILE A 70 -3.41 -4.23 -10.43
CA ILE A 70 -4.50 -3.27 -10.61
C ILE A 70 -4.51 -2.33 -9.42
N HIS A 71 -4.43 -1.02 -9.67
CA HIS A 71 -4.37 -0.03 -8.58
C HIS A 71 -5.15 1.23 -8.91
N GLY A 72 -5.77 1.83 -7.89
CA GLY A 72 -6.49 3.09 -8.01
C GLY A 72 -5.55 4.29 -8.09
N ARG A 73 -5.62 5.09 -9.15
CA ARG A 73 -4.80 6.30 -9.31
C ARG A 73 -4.94 7.28 -8.14
N ASN A 74 -6.10 7.29 -7.50
CA ASN A 74 -6.46 8.21 -6.42
C ASN A 74 -6.48 7.53 -5.04
N ASP A 75 -5.88 6.33 -4.90
CA ASP A 75 -5.75 5.69 -3.59
C ASP A 75 -4.99 6.62 -2.63
N ARG A 76 -5.67 7.00 -1.54
CA ARG A 76 -5.17 7.94 -0.53
C ARG A 76 -4.33 7.25 0.56
N LEU A 77 -4.38 5.92 0.63
CA LEU A 77 -3.66 5.13 1.62
C LEU A 77 -2.34 4.60 1.05
N ILE A 78 -2.37 4.04 -0.15
CA ILE A 78 -1.18 3.49 -0.82
C ILE A 78 -1.01 4.16 -2.19
N PRO A 79 0.07 4.95 -2.40
CA PRO A 79 0.32 5.57 -3.69
C PRO A 79 0.45 4.53 -4.81
N TYR A 80 -0.21 4.77 -5.96
CA TYR A 80 -0.10 3.87 -7.13
C TYR A 80 1.34 3.69 -7.65
N THR A 81 2.26 4.59 -7.27
CA THR A 81 3.68 4.46 -7.58
C THR A 81 4.30 3.23 -6.94
N GLU A 82 3.76 2.71 -5.84
CA GLU A 82 4.20 1.43 -5.26
C GLU A 82 3.89 0.25 -6.18
N THR A 83 2.76 0.28 -6.89
CA THR A 83 2.45 -0.71 -7.93
C THR A 83 3.44 -0.67 -9.08
N LEU A 84 3.84 0.53 -9.52
CA LEU A 84 4.84 0.70 -10.58
C LEU A 84 6.23 0.25 -10.13
N ARG A 85 6.58 0.49 -8.86
CA ARG A 85 7.82 -0.03 -8.27
C ARG A 85 7.81 -1.54 -8.19
N LEU A 86 6.67 -2.14 -7.82
CA LEU A 86 6.50 -3.59 -7.79
C LEU A 86 6.63 -4.20 -9.19
N GLU A 87 5.95 -3.63 -10.19
CA GLU A 87 6.09 -4.04 -11.60
C GLU A 87 7.56 -4.02 -12.05
N ALA A 88 8.26 -2.93 -11.78
CA ALA A 88 9.67 -2.78 -12.16
C ALA A 88 10.62 -3.76 -11.44
N ALA A 89 10.17 -4.37 -10.34
CA ALA A 89 10.96 -5.35 -9.59
C ALA A 89 10.77 -6.79 -10.08
N PHE A 90 9.80 -7.06 -10.98
CA PHE A 90 9.65 -8.39 -11.55
C PHE A 90 10.84 -8.78 -12.43
N PRO A 91 11.27 -10.06 -12.43
CA PRO A 91 12.31 -10.55 -13.31
C PRO A 91 12.00 -10.36 -14.79
N GLU A 92 13.05 -10.16 -15.57
CA GLU A 92 12.95 -10.05 -17.02
C GLU A 92 12.29 -11.30 -17.62
N GLY A 93 11.31 -11.11 -18.52
CA GLY A 93 10.57 -12.19 -19.16
C GLY A 93 9.38 -12.74 -18.37
N LYS A 94 9.13 -12.29 -17.13
CA LYS A 94 7.87 -12.60 -16.43
C LYS A 94 6.69 -11.93 -17.12
N SER A 95 5.60 -12.68 -17.25
CA SER A 95 4.34 -12.14 -17.79
C SER A 95 3.65 -11.30 -16.72
N ILE A 96 3.82 -9.99 -16.79
CA ILE A 96 3.15 -9.02 -15.92
C ILE A 96 2.48 -7.92 -16.73
N ASP A 97 1.30 -7.50 -16.29
CA ASP A 97 0.58 -6.34 -16.83
C ASP A 97 0.06 -5.48 -15.67
N THR A 98 0.15 -4.16 -15.83
CA THR A 98 -0.23 -3.20 -14.79
C THR A 98 -1.32 -2.28 -15.31
N THR A 99 -2.41 -2.16 -14.54
CA THR A 99 -3.53 -1.27 -14.81
C THR A 99 -3.68 -0.26 -13.67
N ILE A 100 -3.33 1.00 -13.94
CA ILE A 100 -3.67 2.12 -13.06
C ILE A 100 -4.98 2.74 -13.54
N THR A 101 -5.99 2.80 -12.67
CA THR A 101 -7.33 3.28 -13.03
C THR A 101 -7.85 4.37 -12.10
N ALA A 102 -8.62 5.31 -12.65
CA ALA A 102 -9.33 6.32 -11.85
C ALA A 102 -10.64 5.81 -11.22
N LEU A 103 -11.07 4.57 -11.52
CA LEU A 103 -12.37 4.04 -11.07
C LEU A 103 -12.42 3.55 -9.63
N MET A 104 -11.27 3.28 -9.02
CA MET A 104 -11.17 2.76 -7.65
C MET A 104 -11.06 3.88 -6.61
N ASP A 105 -11.58 5.07 -6.93
CA ASP A 105 -11.68 6.18 -5.98
C ASP A 105 -12.89 5.94 -5.06
N HIS A 106 -12.68 6.05 -3.74
CA HIS A 106 -13.77 5.91 -2.77
C HIS A 106 -14.70 7.14 -2.87
N SER A 107 -15.70 7.04 -3.75
CA SER A 107 -16.95 7.80 -3.82
C SER A 107 -16.90 9.27 -3.35
N GLU A 108 -16.59 10.19 -4.26
CA GLU A 108 -17.16 11.54 -4.18
C GLU A 108 -17.88 11.87 -5.50
N GLN A 109 -19.19 12.03 -5.41
CA GLN A 109 -20.05 12.47 -6.51
C GLN A 109 -19.72 13.93 -6.87
N GLY A 110 -18.98 14.14 -7.95
CA GLY A 110 -18.74 15.47 -8.51
C GLY A 110 -18.68 15.45 -10.04
N GLY A 111 -19.73 15.99 -10.70
CA GLY A 111 -19.69 16.38 -12.12
C GLY A 111 -20.05 15.31 -13.16
N ARG A 112 -21.27 14.75 -13.11
CA ARG A 112 -21.77 13.62 -13.93
C ARG A 112 -21.74 13.75 -15.46
N LEU A 113 -21.40 14.88 -16.10
CA LEU A 113 -21.47 14.99 -17.57
C LEU A 113 -20.11 15.07 -18.28
N ALA A 114 -19.06 15.59 -17.63
CA ALA A 114 -17.71 15.60 -18.20
C ALA A 114 -16.93 14.29 -17.96
N ASN A 115 -17.38 13.47 -17.00
CA ASN A 115 -16.71 12.24 -16.57
C ASN A 115 -17.24 10.94 -17.21
N ILE A 116 -18.43 10.90 -17.81
CA ILE A 116 -19.02 9.64 -18.34
C ILE A 116 -18.12 8.98 -19.38
N GLY A 117 -17.59 9.75 -20.33
CA GLY A 117 -16.69 9.19 -21.36
C GLY A 117 -15.39 8.62 -20.77
N LYS A 118 -14.85 9.27 -19.74
CA LYS A 118 -13.69 8.78 -19.00
C LYS A 118 -14.03 7.55 -18.16
N GLU A 119 -15.15 7.55 -17.46
CA GLU A 119 -15.65 6.41 -16.68
C GLU A 119 -15.87 5.17 -17.57
N ILE A 120 -16.48 5.34 -18.76
CA ILE A 120 -16.64 4.25 -19.73
C ILE A 120 -15.28 3.77 -20.22
N SER A 121 -14.37 4.67 -20.57
CA SER A 121 -13.02 4.30 -21.04
C SER A 121 -12.25 3.51 -19.98
N GLU A 122 -12.29 3.96 -18.73
CA GLU A 122 -11.67 3.27 -17.60
C GLU A 122 -12.37 1.93 -17.31
N GLY A 123 -13.70 1.86 -17.48
CA GLY A 123 -14.47 0.64 -17.30
C GLY A 123 -14.10 -0.41 -18.36
N VAL A 124 -13.91 0.02 -19.60
CA VAL A 124 -13.39 -0.83 -20.69
C VAL A 124 -11.96 -1.28 -20.41
N LYS A 125 -11.09 -0.42 -19.85
CA LYS A 125 -9.74 -0.82 -19.43
C LYS A 125 -9.81 -1.93 -18.39
N LEU A 126 -10.58 -1.74 -17.32
CA LEU A 126 -10.73 -2.75 -16.27
C LEU A 126 -11.34 -4.06 -16.79
N LEU A 127 -12.39 -3.99 -17.62
CA LEU A 127 -13.01 -5.17 -18.22
C LEU A 127 -12.05 -5.91 -19.14
N ARG A 128 -11.23 -5.21 -19.93
CA ARG A 128 -10.20 -5.82 -20.77
C ARG A 128 -9.15 -6.52 -19.91
N THR A 129 -8.73 -5.89 -18.81
CA THR A 129 -7.81 -6.46 -17.83
C THR A 129 -8.38 -7.74 -17.20
N LEU A 130 -9.64 -7.72 -16.76
CA LEU A 130 -10.33 -8.91 -16.25
C LEU A 130 -10.49 -10.00 -17.31
N GLY A 131 -10.74 -9.62 -18.57
CA GLY A 131 -10.83 -10.56 -19.70
C GLY A 131 -9.51 -11.29 -19.98
N ARG A 132 -8.37 -10.59 -19.86
CA ARG A 132 -7.05 -11.22 -19.96
C ARG A 132 -6.82 -12.20 -18.82
N LEU A 133 -7.10 -11.79 -17.58
CA LEU A 133 -6.98 -12.64 -16.40
C LEU A 133 -7.77 -13.94 -16.52
N LEU A 134 -9.04 -13.86 -16.96
CA LEU A 134 -9.88 -15.05 -17.15
C LEU A 134 -9.36 -15.92 -18.29
N GLY A 135 -8.85 -15.34 -19.38
CA GLY A 135 -8.20 -16.11 -20.46
C GLY A 135 -6.98 -16.89 -19.99
N THR A 136 -6.22 -16.37 -19.03
CA THR A 136 -5.04 -17.03 -18.45
C THR A 136 -5.38 -18.23 -17.56
N VAL A 137 -6.55 -18.26 -16.93
CA VAL A 137 -6.97 -19.35 -16.02
C VAL A 137 -7.53 -20.57 -16.79
N TYR A 138 -7.94 -20.39 -18.05
CA TYR A 138 -8.55 -21.43 -18.90
C TYR A 138 -7.68 -21.88 -20.09
N SER A 139 -6.38 -21.53 -20.10
CA SER A 139 -5.40 -21.94 -21.11
C SER A 139 -4.40 -22.93 -20.52
#